data_AF-A0A359MP69-F1
#
_entry.id   AF-A0A359MP69-F1
#
_cell.length_a   1.000
_cell.length_b   1.000
_cell.length_c   1.000
_cell.angle_alpha   90.00
_cell.angle_beta   90.00
_cell.angle_gamma   90.00
#
_symmetry.space_group_name_H-M   'P 1'
#
loop_
_entity.id
_entity.type
_entity.pdbx_description
1 polymer ?
#
loop_
_entity_poly.entity_id
_entity_poly.type
_entity_poly.pdbx_seq_one_letter_code
_entity_poly.pdbx_strand_id
1 'polypeptide(L)' 'MIFETHAHYEDNAFDIDREEILARLSKEGIGYVVNVSSALET' A
#
# COMPACT_ATOMS: atom_id res chain seq x y z
N MET A 1 -4.54 -14.26 -7.70
CA MET A 1 -4.58 -13.52 -6.43
C MET A 1 -3.15 -13.38 -5.93
N ILE A 2 -2.65 -12.15 -5.95
CA ILE A 2 -1.29 -11.79 -5.54
C ILE A 2 -1.32 -11.44 -4.05
N PHE A 3 -0.29 -11.86 -3.33
CA PHE A 3 -0.01 -11.46 -1.96
C PHE A 3 1.22 -10.55 -1.99
N GLU A 4 1.03 -9.25 -1.76
CA GLU A 4 2.12 -8.29 -1.72
C GLU A 4 2.75 -8.30 -0.33
N THR A 5 3.91 -8.92 -0.23
CA THR A 5 4.57 -9.21 1.05
C THR A 5 5.18 -7.98 1.72
N HIS A 6 5.31 -6.85 1.00
CA HIS A 6 5.97 -5.64 1.50
C HIS A 6 5.57 -4.43 0.66
N ALA A 7 4.93 -3.44 1.28
CA ALA A 7 4.59 -2.14 0.70
C ALA A 7 4.78 -1.01 1.73
N HIS A 8 4.69 0.23 1.27
CA HIS A 8 4.81 1.46 2.08
C HIS A 8 3.73 2.47 1.65
N TYR A 9 2.47 2.04 1.55
CA TYR A 9 1.37 2.89 1.05
C TYR A 9 0.98 4.01 2.02
N GLU A 10 1.39 3.93 3.28
CA GLU A 10 1.27 4.99 4.27
C GLU A 10 2.30 6.11 4.10
N ASP A 11 3.28 5.95 3.21
CA ASP A 11 4.25 7.01 2.93
C ASP A 11 3.57 8.28 2.41
N ASN A 12 4.11 9.45 2.78
CA ASN A 12 3.59 10.76 2.39
C ASN A 12 3.61 10.97 0.86
N ALA A 13 4.44 10.23 0.13
CA ALA A 13 4.44 10.23 -1.33
C ALA A 13 3.07 9.87 -1.93
N PHE A 14 2.22 9.17 -1.18
CA PHE A 14 0.89 8.74 -1.61
C PHE A 14 -0.25 9.57 -1.01
N ASP A 15 0.01 10.62 -0.22
CA ASP A 15 -1.06 11.36 0.48
C ASP A 15 -2.14 11.94 -0.45
N ILE A 16 -1.78 12.25 -1.70
CA ILE A 16 -2.69 12.85 -2.68
C ILE A 16 -3.73 11.84 -3.20
N ASP A 17 -3.32 10.57 -3.38
CA ASP A 17 -4.08 9.57 -4.14
C ASP A 17 -4.12 8.17 -3.50
N ARG A 18 -3.67 8.03 -2.24
CA ARG A 18 -3.63 6.76 -1.49
C ARG A 18 -4.93 5.98 -1.59
N GLU A 19 -6.06 6.62 -1.33
CA GLU A 19 -7.38 5.96 -1.37
C GLU A 19 -7.71 5.40 -2.76
N GLU A 20 -7.36 6.12 -3.83
CA GLU A 20 -7.57 5.67 -5.20
C GLU A 20 -6.66 4.47 -5.53
N ILE A 21 -5.40 4.53 -5.12
CA ILE A 21 -4.44 3.43 -5.28
C ILE A 21 -4.95 2.18 -4.58
N LEU A 22 -5.30 2.27 -3.29
CA LEU A 22 -5.78 1.15 -2.48
C LEU A 22 -7.07 0.54 -3.04
N ALA A 23 -8.00 1.37 -3.53
CA ALA A 23 -9.25 0.91 -4.14
C ALA A 23 -9.03 0.13 -5.45
N ARG A 24 -7.91 0.35 -6.14
CA ARG A 24 -7.58 -0.33 -7.40
C ARG A 24 -6.87 -1.68 -7.19
N LEU A 25 -6.17 -1.88 -6.08
CA LEU A 25 -5.36 -3.08 -5.83
C LEU A 25 -6.11 -4.40 -6.07
N SER A 26 -7.34 -4.50 -5.55
CA SER A 26 -8.18 -5.69 -5.73
C SER A 26 -8.54 -5.96 -7.19
N LYS A 27 -8.79 -4.90 -7.98
CA LYS A 27 -9.10 -5.00 -9.42
C LYS A 27 -7.89 -5.44 -10.24
N GLU A 28 -6.69 -5.07 -9.78
CA GLU A 28 -5.40 -5.48 -10.37
C GLU A 28 -4.94 -6.88 -9.88
N GLY A 29 -5.75 -7.55 -9.06
CA GLY A 29 -5.51 -8.91 -8.60
C GLY A 29 -4.66 -9.04 -7.33
N ILE A 30 -4.37 -7.93 -6.64
CA ILE A 30 -3.71 -7.90 -5.34
C ILE A 30 -4.77 -8.10 -4.25
N GLY A 31 -4.72 -9.25 -3.58
CA GLY A 31 -5.72 -9.64 -2.59
C GLY A 31 -5.38 -9.20 -1.17
N TYR A 32 -4.10 -9.15 -0.83
CA TYR A 32 -3.62 -8.72 0.47
C TYR A 32 -2.27 -8.02 0.32
N VAL A 33 -2.00 -7.11 1.24
CA VAL A 33 -0.77 -6.31 1.31
C VAL A 33 -0.28 -6.27 2.74
N VAL A 34 1.01 -6.47 2.94
CA VAL A 34 1.69 -6.14 4.20
C VAL A 34 2.27 -4.73 4.07
N ASN A 35 1.63 -3.78 4.75
CA ASN A 35 2.07 -2.40 4.77
C ASN A 35 3.07 -2.19 5.92
N VAL A 36 4.33 -1.98 5.57
CA VAL A 36 5.47 -1.85 6.49
C VAL A 36 5.78 -0.37 6.70
N SER A 37 6.17 0.04 7.91
CA SER A 37 6.52 1.44 8.22
C SER A 37 7.54 2.03 7.23
N SER A 38 7.23 3.21 6.66
CA SER A 38 8.09 3.97 5.76
C SER A 38 9.04 4.94 6.51
N ALA A 39 8.76 5.18 7.79
CA ALA A 39 9.58 5.99 8.68
C ALA A 39 10.10 5.19 9.88
N LEU A 40 11.27 5.58 10.37
CA LEU A 40 11.81 5.15 11.65
C LEU A 40 11.49 6.23 12.69
N GLU A 41 10.64 5.93 13.65
CA GLU A 41 10.51 6.73 14.88
C GLU A 41 11.38 6.09 15.97
N THR A 42 12.17 6.91 16.68
CA THR A 42 13.08 6.49 17.76
C THR A 42 12.77 7.21 19.04
#